data_AF-A0A7Y4T9U3-F1
#
_entry.id   AF-A0A7Y4T9U3-F1
#
_cell.length_a   1.000
_cell.length_b   1.000
_cell.length_c   1.000
_cell.angle_alpha   90.00
_cell.angle_beta   90.00
_cell.angle_gamma   90.00
#
_symmetry.space_group_name_H-M   'P 1'
#
loop_
_entity.id
_entity.type
_entity.pdbx_description
1 polymer ?
#
loop_
_entity_poly.entity_id
_entity_poly.type
_entity_poly.pdbx_seq_one_letter_code
_entity_poly.pdbx_strand_id
1 'polypeptide(L)'
;MDILNQIVGFFQTGFYGVNVAQGLIIAAVAAYMMNDWRRVLVVALACVFAHLAVDVMLPVFRGGAFRLPPLVETGFWVNFLRLYAGYLIVVNVFYAVKRLLGGAH
;
A
#
# COMPACT_ATOMS: atom_id res chain seq x y z
N MET A 1 2.07 7.18 -27.34
CA MET A 1 1.01 6.48 -26.57
C MET A 1 1.60 5.39 -25.66
N ASP A 2 2.78 4.84 -25.96
CA ASP A 2 3.35 3.72 -25.19
C ASP A 2 3.74 4.06 -23.74
N ILE A 3 4.32 5.24 -23.51
CA ILE A 3 4.74 5.67 -22.16
C ILE A 3 3.54 5.81 -21.22
N LEU A 4 2.42 6.38 -21.70
CA LEU A 4 1.20 6.51 -20.90
C LEU A 4 0.64 5.13 -20.53
N ASN A 5 0.60 4.19 -21.48
CA ASN A 5 0.14 2.82 -21.22
C ASN A 5 1.03 2.11 -20.19
N GLN A 6 2.34 2.32 -20.25
CA GLN A 6 3.29 1.77 -19.28
C GLN A 6 3.07 2.35 -17.87
N ILE A 7 2.89 3.67 -17.75
CA ILE A 7 2.61 4.33 -16.46
C ILE A 7 1.28 3.82 -15.90
N VAL A 8 0.22 3.80 -16.69
CA VAL A 8 -1.10 3.31 -16.26
C VAL A 8 -1.01 1.85 -15.81
N GLY A 9 -0.32 0.99 -16.56
CA GLY A 9 -0.12 -0.41 -16.20
C GLY A 9 0.64 -0.59 -14.88
N PHE A 10 1.61 0.28 -14.59
CA PHE A 10 2.33 0.27 -13.31
C PHE A 10 1.40 0.55 -12.12
N PHE A 11 0.57 1.59 -12.22
CA PHE A 11 -0.40 1.94 -11.17
C PHE A 11 -1.51 0.89 -11.03
N GLN A 12 -2.00 0.32 -12.14
CA GLN A 12 -2.97 -0.77 -12.11
C GLN A 12 -2.43 -1.99 -11.36
N THR A 13 -1.19 -2.39 -11.69
CA THR A 13 -0.54 -3.51 -10.99
C THR A 13 -0.40 -3.23 -9.50
N GLY A 14 0.00 -2.01 -9.13
CA GLY A 14 0.08 -1.59 -7.74
C GLY A 14 -1.27 -1.63 -7.01
N PHE A 15 -2.32 -1.12 -7.66
CA PHE A 15 -3.68 -1.14 -7.12
C PHE A 15 -4.16 -2.57 -6.89
N TYR A 16 -4.00 -3.49 -7.86
CA TYR A 16 -4.40 -4.89 -7.68
C TYR A 16 -3.63 -5.59 -6.54
N GLY A 17 -2.35 -5.26 -6.35
CA GLY A 17 -1.57 -5.80 -5.23
C GLY A 17 -2.08 -5.36 -3.85
N VAL A 18 -2.63 -4.16 -3.73
CA VAL A 18 -3.20 -3.64 -2.48
C VAL A 18 -4.69 -3.94 -2.34
N ASN A 19 -5.41 -4.11 -3.46
CA ASN A 19 -6.86 -4.34 -3.53
C ASN A 19 -7.24 -5.81 -3.23
N VAL A 20 -6.65 -6.34 -2.16
CA VAL A 20 -7.00 -7.61 -1.51
C VAL A 20 -7.31 -7.31 -0.04
N ALA A 21 -7.99 -8.22 0.66
CA ALA A 21 -8.48 -7.97 2.02
C ALA A 21 -7.39 -7.42 2.97
N GLN A 22 -6.18 -7.99 2.95
CA GLN A 22 -5.03 -7.52 3.73
C GLN A 22 -4.69 -6.05 3.45
N GLY A 23 -4.47 -5.69 2.19
CA GLY A 23 -4.06 -4.32 1.82
C GLY A 23 -5.16 -3.29 2.07
N LEU A 24 -6.42 -3.66 1.85
CA LEU A 24 -7.56 -2.79 2.14
C LEU A 24 -7.71 -2.52 3.64
N ILE A 25 -7.54 -3.53 4.50
CA ILE A 25 -7.60 -3.33 5.96
C ILE A 25 -6.47 -2.38 6.42
N ILE A 26 -5.24 -2.61 5.96
CA ILE A 26 -4.10 -1.76 6.28
C ILE A 26 -4.37 -0.31 5.85
N ALA A 27 -4.81 -0.12 4.59
CA ALA A 27 -5.09 1.20 4.05
C ALA A 27 -6.24 1.90 4.79
N ALA A 28 -7.31 1.17 5.15
CA ALA A 28 -8.46 1.73 5.85
C ALA A 28 -8.09 2.24 7.24
N VAL A 29 -7.36 1.45 8.03
CA VAL A 29 -6.87 1.86 9.35
C VAL A 29 -5.94 3.07 9.22
N ALA A 30 -4.99 3.02 8.29
CA ALA A 30 -4.04 4.11 8.08
C ALA A 30 -4.73 5.41 7.64
N ALA A 31 -5.66 5.34 6.69
CA ALA A 31 -6.45 6.49 6.24
C ALA A 31 -7.35 7.04 7.35
N TYR A 32 -7.92 6.16 8.19
CA TYR A 32 -8.71 6.57 9.35
C TYR A 32 -7.86 7.32 10.40
N MET A 33 -6.62 6.90 10.64
CA MET A 33 -5.70 7.56 11.57
C MET A 33 -5.06 8.84 11.00
N MET A 34 -5.11 9.04 9.68
CA MET A 34 -4.54 10.20 9.03
C MET A 34 -5.42 11.44 9.22
N ASN A 35 -4.80 12.57 9.56
CA ASN A 35 -5.50 13.83 9.85
C ASN A 35 -5.25 14.93 8.81
N ASP A 36 -4.25 14.78 7.94
CA ASP A 36 -3.86 15.80 6.95
C ASP A 36 -3.44 15.13 5.63
N TRP A 37 -3.92 15.68 4.51
CA TRP A 37 -3.56 15.30 3.13
C TRP A 37 -2.06 15.32 2.87
N ARG A 38 -1.32 16.23 3.51
CA ARG A 38 0.14 16.35 3.35
C ARG A 38 0.88 15.09 3.82
N ARG A 39 0.25 14.26 4.65
CA ARG A 39 0.85 13.05 5.20
C ARG A 39 0.66 11.83 4.31
N VAL A 40 -0.13 11.90 3.24
CA VAL A 40 -0.44 10.76 2.36
C VAL A 40 0.81 10.05 1.87
N LEU A 41 1.84 10.79 1.44
CA LEU A 41 3.08 10.19 0.93
C LEU A 41 3.78 9.33 1.98
N VAL A 42 3.83 9.80 3.23
CA VAL A 42 4.47 9.11 4.35
C VAL A 42 3.58 7.96 4.86
N VAL A 43 2.27 8.18 4.92
CA VAL A 43 1.30 7.17 5.37
C VAL A 43 1.25 6.00 4.40
N ALA A 44 1.20 6.25 3.09
CA ALA A 44 1.27 5.20 2.08
C ALA A 44 2.58 4.40 2.18
N LEU A 45 3.69 5.07 2.49
CA LEU A 45 4.98 4.39 2.68
C LEU A 45 4.94 3.49 3.92
N ALA A 46 4.38 3.99 5.03
CA ALA A 46 4.16 3.20 6.23
C ALA A 46 3.25 1.98 5.97
N CYS A 47 2.22 2.11 5.12
CA CYS A 47 1.39 1.00 4.70
C CYS A 47 2.17 -0.08 3.94
N VAL A 48 3.13 0.29 3.08
CA VAL A 48 3.99 -0.67 2.39
C VAL A 48 4.85 -1.44 3.41
N PHE A 49 5.42 -0.74 4.38
CA PHE A 49 6.18 -1.40 5.45
C PHE A 49 5.32 -2.34 6.29
N ALA A 50 4.09 -1.92 6.65
CA ALA A 50 3.14 -2.78 7.35
C ALA A 50 2.75 -4.00 6.52
N HIS A 51 2.51 -3.82 5.21
CA HIS A 51 2.22 -4.91 4.28
C HIS A 51 3.38 -5.92 4.24
N LEU A 52 4.60 -5.43 4.10
CA LEU A 52 5.80 -6.27 4.07
C LEU A 52 6.01 -7.01 5.40
N ALA A 53 5.78 -6.34 6.53
CA ALA A 53 5.85 -6.96 7.83
C ALA A 53 4.83 -8.10 7.97
N VAL A 54 3.60 -7.90 7.48
CA VAL A 54 2.58 -8.96 7.45
C VAL A 54 3.02 -10.12 6.56
N ASP A 55 3.53 -9.87 5.35
CA ASP A 55 3.99 -10.92 4.43
C ASP A 55 5.12 -11.78 5.03
N VAL A 56 6.02 -11.15 5.78
CA VAL A 56 7.13 -11.84 6.45
C VAL A 56 6.66 -12.62 7.68
N MET A 57 5.70 -12.09 8.43
CA MET A 57 5.23 -12.70 9.69
C MET A 57 4.13 -13.74 9.48
N LEU A 58 3.34 -13.65 8.41
CA LEU A 58 2.22 -14.56 8.15
C LEU A 58 2.66 -16.03 8.03
N PRO A 59 3.78 -16.39 7.36
CA PRO A 59 4.31 -17.74 7.39
C PRO A 59 4.65 -18.22 8.81
N VAL A 60 5.23 -17.34 9.64
CA VAL A 60 5.61 -17.67 11.04
C VAL A 60 4.38 -18.02 11.85
N PHE A 61 3.31 -17.23 11.73
CA PHE A 61 2.03 -17.53 12.40
C PHE A 61 1.36 -18.82 11.89
N ARG A 62 1.72 -19.29 10.70
CA ARG A 62 1.26 -20.56 10.11
C ARG A 62 2.20 -21.74 10.41
N GLY A 63 3.18 -21.56 11.30
CA GLY A 63 4.18 -22.59 11.64
C GLY A 63 5.32 -22.75 10.63
N GLY A 64 5.44 -21.84 9.67
CA GLY A 64 6.54 -21.77 8.71
C GLY A 64 7.76 -21.00 9.25
N ALA A 65 8.85 -21.04 8.49
CA ALA A 65 10.08 -20.31 8.83
C ALA A 65 9.96 -18.81 8.50
N PHE A 66 10.55 -17.98 9.36
CA PHE A 66 10.78 -16.57 9.07
C PHE A 66 11.76 -16.45 7.89
N ARG A 67 11.41 -15.67 6.87
CA ARG A 67 12.26 -15.39 5.72
C ARG A 67 12.35 -13.90 5.50
N LEU A 68 13.57 -13.39 5.49
CA LEU A 68 13.80 -12.00 5.14
C LEU A 68 13.47 -11.77 3.66
N PRO A 69 12.86 -10.62 3.33
CA PRO A 69 12.65 -10.25 1.94
C PRO A 69 14.00 -10.05 1.24
N PRO A 70 14.10 -10.34 -0.06
CA PRO A 70 15.35 -10.24 -0.81
C PRO A 70 15.69 -8.78 -1.13
N LEU A 71 16.14 -8.03 -0.13
CA LEU A 71 16.40 -6.58 -0.20
C LEU A 71 17.46 -6.18 -1.24
N VAL A 72 18.28 -7.13 -1.68
CA VAL A 72 19.34 -6.91 -2.68
C VAL A 72 18.85 -7.12 -4.11
N GLU A 73 17.66 -7.67 -4.30
CA GLU A 73 17.11 -7.94 -5.63
C GLU A 73 16.34 -6.74 -6.17
N THR A 74 16.61 -6.37 -7.43
CA THR A 74 15.87 -5.31 -8.13
C THR A 74 14.37 -5.60 -8.17
N GLY A 75 13.97 -6.87 -8.30
CA GLY A 75 12.57 -7.28 -8.32
C GLY A 75 11.80 -6.90 -7.06
N PHE A 76 12.45 -6.98 -5.89
CA PHE A 76 11.86 -6.55 -4.62
C PHE A 76 11.52 -5.07 -4.65
N TRP A 77 12.45 -4.21 -5.08
CA TRP A 77 12.24 -2.76 -5.12
C TRP A 77 11.19 -2.34 -6.17
N VAL A 78 11.12 -3.03 -7.30
CA VAL A 78 10.05 -2.81 -8.30
C VAL A 78 8.69 -3.15 -7.68
N ASN A 79 8.57 -4.26 -6.96
CA ASN A 79 7.34 -4.63 -6.28
C ASN A 79 6.99 -3.65 -5.14
N PHE A 80 7.98 -3.23 -4.36
CA PHE A 80 7.83 -2.22 -3.30
C PHE A 80 7.23 -0.93 -3.85
N LEU A 81 7.77 -0.42 -4.97
CA LEU A 81 7.28 0.79 -5.62
C LEU A 81 5.87 0.61 -6.20
N ARG A 82 5.55 -0.58 -6.74
CA ARG A 82 4.18 -0.90 -7.19
C ARG A 82 3.21 -0.87 -6.02
N LEU A 83 3.53 -1.54 -4.90
CA LEU A 83 2.71 -1.50 -3.69
C LEU A 83 2.55 -0.08 -3.17
N TYR A 84 3.63 0.71 -3.17
CA TYR A 84 3.58 2.11 -2.77
C TYR A 84 2.61 2.92 -3.65
N ALA A 85 2.69 2.76 -4.97
CA ALA A 85 1.75 3.39 -5.90
C ALA A 85 0.29 2.94 -5.66
N GLY A 86 0.08 1.66 -5.38
CA GLY A 86 -1.24 1.14 -4.99
C GLY A 86 -1.77 1.78 -3.71
N TYR A 87 -0.94 1.84 -2.66
CA TYR A 87 -1.32 2.45 -1.39
C TYR A 87 -1.56 3.96 -1.50
N LEU A 88 -0.80 4.67 -2.35
CA LEU A 88 -1.08 6.08 -2.63
C LEU A 88 -2.49 6.27 -3.18
N ILE A 89 -2.97 5.40 -4.05
CA ILE A 89 -4.34 5.46 -4.57
C ILE A 89 -5.34 5.12 -3.46
N VAL A 90 -5.20 3.96 -2.84
CA VAL A 90 -6.21 3.43 -1.89
C VAL A 90 -6.34 4.29 -0.64
N VAL A 91 -5.22 4.75 -0.05
CA VAL A 91 -5.23 5.62 1.13
C VAL A 91 -5.89 6.96 0.80
N ASN A 92 -5.60 7.56 -0.36
CA ASN A 92 -6.26 8.78 -0.79
C ASN A 92 -7.78 8.59 -0.93
N VAL A 93 -8.22 7.49 -1.56
CA VAL A 93 -9.64 7.18 -1.74
C VAL A 93 -10.33 7.06 -0.38
N PHE A 94 -9.78 6.26 0.54
CA PHE A 94 -10.37 6.09 1.86
C PHE A 94 -10.36 7.37 2.69
N TYR A 95 -9.31 8.16 2.62
CA TYR A 95 -9.25 9.43 3.32
C TYR A 95 -10.21 10.47 2.74
N ALA A 96 -10.40 10.50 1.41
CA ALA A 96 -11.42 11.30 0.76
C ALA A 96 -12.81 10.94 1.30
N VAL A 97 -13.13 9.65 1.33
CA VAL A 97 -14.40 9.13 1.86
C VAL A 97 -14.57 9.50 3.34
N LYS A 98 -13.54 9.31 4.18
CA LYS A 98 -13.54 9.73 5.59
C LYS A 98 -13.91 11.21 5.72
N ARG A 99 -13.29 12.09 4.94
CA ARG A 99 -13.51 13.54 5.02
C ARG A 99 -14.91 13.95 4.55
N LEU A 100 -15.42 13.28 3.51
CA LEU A 100 -16.78 13.53 3.00
C LEU A 100 -17.85 13.10 4.01
N LEU A 101 -17.65 11.95 4.67
CA LEU A 101 -18.60 11.43 5.65
C LEU A 101 -18.48 12.12 7.02
N GLY A 102 -17.27 12.51 7.43
CA GLY A 102 -17.00 13.10 8.74
C GLY A 102 -17.37 14.57 8.88
N GLY A 103 -17.72 15.26 7.78
CA GLY A 103 -17.88 16.71 7.74
C GLY A 103 -16.52 17.39 7.87
N ALA A 104 -16.17 18.26 6.93
CA ALA A 104 -14.88 18.93 6.92
C ALA A 104 -14.63 19.69 8.25
N HIS A 105 -13.60 19.27 8.99
CA HIS A 105 -12.85 20.13 9.89
C HIS A 105 -11.47 20.36 9.28
#